data_AF-A0A382WTK6-F1
#
_entry.id   AF-A0A382WTK6-F1
#
_cell.length_a   1.000
_cell.length_b   1.000
_cell.length_c   1.000
_cell.angle_alpha   90.00
_cell.angle_beta   90.00
_cell.angle_gamma   90.00
#
_symmetry.space_group_name_H-M   'P 1'
#
loop_
_entity.id
_entity.type
_entity.pdbx_description
1 polymer ?
#
loop_
_entity_poly.entity_id
_entity_poly.type
_entity_poly.pdbx_seq_one_letter_code
_entity_poly.pdbx_strand_id
1 'polypeptide(L)'
;MNWALSKYETINFDIRPPKILEHQHHWKFVDIRDAQSFTEALIEFQPTHILHLAAMTGMDIHDMSFFDANTKGVANLIKASQELPNLKRILFASSL
;
A
#
# COMPACT_ATOMS: atom_id res chain seq x y z
N MET A 1 -19.97 14.04 8.25
CA MET A 1 -19.39 13.28 7.12
C MET A 1 -19.01 11.90 7.64
N ASN A 2 -19.43 10.84 6.98
CA ASN A 2 -19.01 9.47 7.32
C ASN A 2 -17.77 9.13 6.48
N TRP A 3 -16.63 8.99 7.13
CA TRP A 3 -15.37 8.60 6.48
C TRP A 3 -15.25 7.08 6.41
N ALA A 4 -14.58 6.52 5.40
CA ALA A 4 -14.36 5.07 5.32
C ALA A 4 -13.66 4.52 6.58
N LEU A 5 -12.68 5.27 7.10
CA LEU A 5 -11.94 4.95 8.33
C LEU A 5 -12.85 4.85 9.57
N SER A 6 -14.01 5.50 9.57
CA SER A 6 -14.97 5.42 10.70
C SER A 6 -15.86 4.17 10.67
N LYS A 7 -15.79 3.36 9.60
CA LYS A 7 -16.69 2.22 9.37
C LYS A 7 -15.97 0.90 9.18
N TYR A 8 -14.72 0.92 8.73
CA TYR A 8 -13.96 -0.27 8.40
C TYR A 8 -12.65 -0.29 9.18
N GLU A 9 -12.31 -1.46 9.71
CA GLU A 9 -10.96 -1.70 10.21
C GLU A 9 -9.97 -1.43 9.08
N THR A 10 -9.01 -0.54 9.33
CA THR A 10 -8.11 -0.03 8.30
C THR A 10 -6.70 0.06 8.82
N ILE A 11 -5.76 -0.37 7.99
CA ILE A 11 -4.32 -0.14 8.15
C ILE A 11 -3.76 0.56 6.91
N ASN A 12 -2.82 1.45 7.14
CA ASN A 12 -2.08 2.21 6.13
C ASN A 12 -0.62 1.77 6.17
N PHE A 13 -0.15 1.26 5.04
CA PHE A 13 1.24 0.87 4.82
C PHE A 13 1.95 1.98 4.06
N ASP A 14 2.86 2.67 4.73
CA ASP A 14 3.61 3.77 4.13
C ASP A 14 5.00 3.88 4.79
N ILE A 15 6.00 4.27 4.01
CA ILE A 15 7.36 4.55 4.49
C ILE A 15 7.44 5.85 5.29
N ARG A 16 6.40 6.69 5.22
CA ARG A 16 6.28 7.95 5.97
C ARG A 16 5.11 7.88 6.95
N PRO A 17 5.27 8.40 8.17
CA PRO A 17 4.16 8.51 9.11
C PRO A 17 3.08 9.46 8.58
N PRO A 18 1.83 9.31 9.04
CA PRO A 18 0.76 10.21 8.65
C PRO A 18 1.04 11.64 9.13
N LYS A 19 0.58 12.62 8.34
CA LYS A 19 0.69 14.05 8.70
C LYS A 19 -0.25 14.46 9.84
N ILE A 20 -1.32 13.69 10.05
CA ILE A 20 -2.34 13.90 11.08
C ILE A 20 -2.09 12.87 12.17
N LEU A 21 -1.78 13.34 13.38
CA LEU A 21 -1.33 12.49 14.49
C LEU A 21 -2.41 11.49 14.90
N GLU A 22 -3.68 11.88 14.82
CA GLU A 22 -4.83 11.03 15.10
C GLU A 22 -4.86 9.80 14.19
N HIS A 23 -4.24 9.82 13.01
CA HIS A 23 -4.18 8.68 12.10
C HIS A 23 -3.02 7.71 12.41
N GLN A 24 -2.16 8.02 13.39
CA GLN A 24 -0.98 7.20 13.71
C GLN A 24 -1.35 5.76 14.06
N HIS A 25 -2.49 5.54 14.72
CA HIS A 25 -2.96 4.21 15.11
C HIS A 25 -3.39 3.34 13.91
N HIS A 26 -3.64 3.95 12.75
CA HIS A 26 -3.90 3.24 11.50
C HIS A 26 -2.63 3.00 10.68
N TRP A 27 -1.45 3.46 11.11
CA TRP A 27 -0.24 3.39 10.28
C TRP A 27 0.74 2.34 10.75
N LYS A 28 1.36 1.64 9.79
CA LYS A 28 2.52 0.77 10.00
C LYS A 28 3.58 1.11 8.95
N PHE A 29 4.83 1.23 9.39
CA PHE A 29 5.95 1.37 8.47
C PHE A 29 6.09 0.09 7.65
N VAL A 30 5.87 0.19 6.34
CA VAL A 30 6.05 -0.90 5.39
C VAL A 30 6.50 -0.28 4.06
N ASP A 31 7.61 -0.78 3.52
CA ASP A 31 8.07 -0.41 2.19
C ASP A 31 7.60 -1.46 1.18
N ILE A 32 6.74 -1.07 0.24
CA ILE A 32 6.19 -1.98 -0.78
C ILE A 32 7.26 -2.59 -1.70
N ARG A 33 8.48 -2.02 -1.71
CA ARG A 33 9.62 -2.55 -2.48
C ARG A 33 10.26 -3.77 -1.80
N ASP A 34 10.12 -3.89 -0.47
CA ASP A 34 10.55 -5.06 0.29
C ASP A 34 9.43 -6.11 0.24
N ALA A 35 9.60 -7.08 -0.65
CA ALA A 35 8.58 -8.09 -0.90
C ALA A 35 8.24 -8.93 0.34
N GLN A 36 9.23 -9.26 1.16
CA GLN A 36 9.02 -10.14 2.31
C GLN A 36 8.20 -9.43 3.38
N SER A 37 8.68 -8.28 3.85
CA SER A 37 8.00 -7.55 4.93
C SER A 37 6.61 -7.05 4.50
N PHE A 38 6.44 -6.69 3.22
CA PHE A 38 5.16 -6.28 2.69
C PHE A 38 4.16 -7.44 2.64
N THR A 39 4.57 -8.62 2.16
CA THR A 39 3.71 -9.82 2.16
C THR A 39 3.34 -10.23 3.57
N GLU A 40 4.30 -10.28 4.49
CA GLU A 40 4.06 -10.60 5.90
C GLU A 40 3.03 -9.65 6.53
N ALA A 41 3.15 -8.34 6.29
CA ALA A 41 2.20 -7.36 6.80
C ALA A 41 0.78 -7.51 6.21
N LEU A 42 0.67 -7.85 4.91
CA LEU A 42 -0.61 -8.13 4.27
C LEU A 42 -1.26 -9.40 4.82
N ILE A 43 -0.48 -10.47 5.02
CA ILE A 43 -0.96 -11.73 5.59
C ILE A 43 -1.37 -11.55 7.05
N GLU A 44 -0.65 -10.75 7.83
CA GLU A 44 -1.00 -10.44 9.22
C GLU A 44 -2.36 -9.70 9.30
N PHE A 45 -2.60 -8.75 8.40
CA PHE A 45 -3.82 -7.94 8.40
C PHE A 45 -5.03 -8.64 7.72
N GLN A 46 -4.81 -9.57 6.79
CA GLN A 46 -5.87 -10.26 6.02
C GLN A 46 -6.91 -9.32 5.37
N PRO A 47 -6.50 -8.35 4.51
CA PRO A 47 -7.45 -7.40 3.94
C PRO A 47 -8.43 -8.06 2.98
N THR A 48 -9.68 -7.59 3.00
CA THR A 48 -10.66 -7.91 1.95
C THR A 48 -10.59 -6.94 0.77
N HIS A 49 -10.10 -5.72 0.98
CA HIS A 49 -10.00 -4.68 -0.04
C HIS A 49 -8.67 -3.95 0.13
N ILE A 50 -8.02 -3.63 -0.99
CA ILE A 50 -6.77 -2.86 -1.01
C ILE A 50 -6.94 -1.65 -1.93
N LEU A 51 -6.60 -0.47 -1.42
CA LEU A 51 -6.46 0.76 -2.19
C LEU A 51 -4.97 1.02 -2.36
N HIS A 52 -4.41 0.70 -3.53
CA HIS A 52 -2.98 0.85 -3.78
C HIS A 52 -2.68 2.28 -4.26
N LEU A 53 -2.33 3.13 -3.29
CA LEU A 53 -2.03 4.56 -3.48
C LEU A 53 -0.54 4.90 -3.33
N ALA A 54 0.27 3.95 -2.85
CA ALA A 54 1.70 4.15 -2.65
C ALA A 54 2.43 4.20 -4.00
N ALA A 55 2.97 5.37 -4.32
CA ALA A 55 3.68 5.64 -5.56
C ALA A 55 4.70 6.76 -5.37
N MET A 56 5.73 6.76 -6.21
CA MET A 56 6.59 7.91 -6.44
C MET A 56 6.01 8.74 -7.57
N THR A 57 5.97 10.06 -7.37
CA THR A 57 5.49 11.03 -8.35
C THR A 57 6.61 12.02 -8.65
N GLY A 58 6.83 12.32 -9.91
CA GLY A 58 7.92 13.20 -10.35
C GLY A 58 8.04 13.26 -11.86
N MET A 59 8.54 14.38 -12.36
CA MET A 59 8.92 14.61 -13.77
C MET A 59 10.44 14.78 -13.84
N ASP A 60 11.03 14.64 -15.03
CA ASP A 60 12.46 14.83 -15.30
C ASP A 60 13.39 13.92 -14.46
N ILE A 61 12.96 12.67 -14.27
CA ILE A 61 13.72 11.66 -13.56
C ILE A 61 14.69 10.96 -14.53
N HIS A 62 15.97 10.90 -14.17
CA HIS A 62 17.01 10.23 -14.98
C HIS A 62 17.33 8.79 -14.53
N ASP A 63 16.87 8.39 -13.35
CA ASP A 63 17.04 7.04 -12.82
C ASP A 63 15.68 6.34 -12.64
N MET A 64 15.47 5.25 -13.38
CA MET A 64 14.24 4.46 -13.33
C MET A 64 14.00 3.81 -11.96
N SER A 65 15.04 3.62 -11.14
CA SER A 65 14.91 3.09 -9.78
C SER A 65 14.01 3.97 -8.89
N PHE A 66 13.87 5.25 -9.22
CA PHE A 66 12.93 6.16 -8.58
C PHE A 66 11.48 5.66 -8.65
N PHE A 67 11.11 4.94 -9.72
CA PHE A 67 9.78 4.37 -9.92
C PHE A 67 9.69 2.90 -9.47
N ASP A 68 10.64 2.40 -8.70
CA ASP A 68 10.59 1.04 -8.14
C ASP A 68 9.32 0.81 -7.32
N ALA A 69 8.85 1.82 -6.58
CA ALA A 69 7.58 1.74 -5.87
C ALA A 69 6.39 1.48 -6.82
N ASN A 70 6.37 2.17 -7.97
CA ASN A 70 5.29 2.10 -8.96
C ASN A 70 5.34 0.81 -9.81
N THR A 71 6.48 0.13 -9.84
CA THR A 71 6.71 -1.07 -10.68
C THR A 71 6.94 -2.31 -9.85
N LYS A 72 8.07 -2.39 -9.13
CA LYS A 72 8.39 -3.50 -8.21
C LYS A 72 7.35 -3.59 -7.09
N GLY A 73 6.90 -2.48 -6.54
CA GLY A 73 5.86 -2.46 -5.50
C GLY A 73 4.53 -3.04 -5.97
N VAL A 74 4.09 -2.70 -7.19
CA VAL A 74 2.90 -3.30 -7.81
C VAL A 74 3.11 -4.79 -8.06
N ALA A 75 4.27 -5.20 -8.58
CA ALA A 75 4.59 -6.61 -8.82
C ALA A 75 4.59 -7.42 -7.50
N ASN A 76 5.12 -6.86 -6.41
CA ASN A 76 5.09 -7.46 -5.09
C ASN A 76 3.65 -7.60 -4.58
N LEU A 77 2.82 -6.57 -4.73
CA LEU A 77 1.41 -6.62 -4.34
C LEU A 77 0.64 -7.71 -5.09
N ILE A 78 0.85 -7.83 -6.41
CA ILE A 78 0.20 -8.87 -7.22
C ILE A 78 0.61 -10.26 -6.74
N LYS A 79 1.88 -10.48 -6.42
CA LYS A 79 2.36 -11.77 -5.88
C LYS A 79 1.76 -12.05 -4.50
N ALA A 80 1.89 -11.12 -3.56
CA ALA A 80 1.36 -11.24 -2.21
C ALA A 80 -0.16 -11.48 -2.20
N SER A 81 -0.90 -10.88 -3.14
CA SER A 81 -2.35 -11.05 -3.24
C SER A 81 -2.80 -12.49 -3.48
N GLN A 82 -1.94 -13.33 -4.04
CA GLN A 82 -2.21 -14.76 -4.25
C GLN A 82 -2.25 -15.53 -2.93
N GLU A 83 -1.69 -14.96 -1.86
CA GLU A 83 -1.63 -15.54 -0.51
C GLU A 83 -2.74 -15.00 0.41
N LEU A 84 -3.64 -14.14 -0.11
CA LEU A 84 -4.71 -13.50 0.66
C LEU A 84 -6.07 -14.17 0.37
N PRO A 85 -6.48 -15.20 1.13
CA PRO A 85 -7.67 -16.00 0.81
C PRO A 85 -8.99 -15.22 0.86
N ASN A 86 -9.02 -14.11 1.60
CA ASN A 86 -10.22 -13.29 1.80
C ASN A 86 -10.25 -12.03 0.91
N LEU A 87 -9.24 -11.83 0.07
CA LEU A 87 -9.14 -10.64 -0.77
C LEU A 87 -10.23 -10.66 -1.87
N LYS A 88 -11.03 -9.59 -1.90
CA LYS A 88 -12.15 -9.41 -2.84
C LYS A 88 -11.81 -8.45 -3.97
N ARG A 89 -10.99 -7.43 -3.70
CA ARG A 89 -10.68 -6.39 -4.68
C ARG A 89 -9.38 -5.66 -4.35
N ILE A 90 -8.61 -5.35 -5.39
CA ILE A 90 -7.55 -4.35 -5.36
C ILE A 90 -7.93 -3.22 -6.32
N LEU A 91 -7.78 -1.98 -5.90
CA LEU A 91 -7.87 -0.80 -6.76
C LEU A 91 -6.46 -0.23 -6.95
N PHE A 92 -5.98 -0.27 -8.18
CA PHE A 92 -4.71 0.35 -8.57
C PHE A 92 -4.97 1.77 -9.06
N ALA A 93 -4.32 2.76 -8.42
CA ALA A 93 -4.39 4.15 -8.85
C ALA A 93 -3.28 4.43 -9.88
N SER A 94 -3.60 4.32 -11.16
CA SER A 94 -2.71 4.66 -12.28
C SER A 94 -2.90 6.11 -12.74
N SER A 95 -1.91 6.66 -13.44
CA SER A 95 -1.98 7.96 -14.13
C SER A 95 -1.79 7.82 -15.65
N LEU A 96 -2.26 8.82 -16.40
CA LEU A 96 -2.01 8.96 -17.85
C LEU A 96 -0.58 9.38 -18.14
#